data_AF-A0A6L8W9W5-F1
#
_entry.id   AF-A0A6L8W9W5-F1
#
_cell.length_a   1.000
_cell.length_b   1.000
_cell.length_c   1.000
_cell.angle_alpha   90.00
_cell.angle_beta   90.00
_cell.angle_gamma   90.00
#
_symmetry.space_group_name_H-M   'P 1'
#
loop_
_entity.id
_entity.type
_entity.pdbx_description
1 polymer ?
#
loop_
_entity_poly.entity_id
_entity_poly.type
_entity_poly.pdbx_seq_one_letter_code
_entity_poly.pdbx_strand_id
1 'polypeptide(L)'
;MIKIKYFLAVVMVVIMASPMVANANDLSISAFKGDWRGNAISESNVSVTFPITSRDIDVSIKPSESGDFTITWRTLLRQKGTSDSPKEDLKETTLTFVKTDRPNVWKDSKGGDVYAGETISWAQLMKQTLTVYVMAINDTGGYDMQVYKRTLSGVNMELEFVAIRDGAVRRTAKGQLILNNY
;
A
#
# COMPACT_ATOMS: atom_id res chain seq x y z
N MET A 1 -67.26 25.43 -11.22
CA MET A 1 -66.33 24.28 -11.19
C MET A 1 -64.90 24.79 -11.13
N ILE A 2 -64.30 24.62 -9.94
CA ILE A 2 -62.90 24.39 -9.58
C ILE A 2 -61.77 24.99 -10.48
N LYS A 3 -61.17 26.05 -9.93
CA LYS A 3 -59.81 26.63 -10.02
C LYS A 3 -58.78 26.00 -11.00
N ILE A 4 -58.55 26.67 -12.13
CA ILE A 4 -57.35 26.56 -12.99
C ILE A 4 -56.43 27.76 -12.72
N LYS A 5 -55.57 27.71 -11.68
CA LYS A 5 -54.51 28.72 -11.47
C LYS A 5 -53.21 28.19 -10.81
N TYR A 6 -53.08 26.88 -10.56
CA TYR A 6 -51.91 26.33 -9.85
C TYR A 6 -51.19 25.23 -10.65
N PHE A 7 -51.09 25.35 -11.97
CA PHE A 7 -50.32 24.40 -12.78
C PHE A 7 -48.93 24.94 -13.18
N LEU A 8 -48.60 26.18 -12.84
CA LEU A 8 -47.36 26.85 -13.28
C LEU A 8 -46.31 27.07 -12.16
N ALA A 9 -46.52 26.53 -10.96
CA ALA A 9 -45.66 26.79 -9.80
C ALA A 9 -44.95 25.56 -9.21
N VAL A 10 -44.89 24.44 -9.94
CA VAL A 10 -44.24 23.20 -9.44
C VAL A 10 -43.03 22.77 -10.30
N VAL A 11 -42.78 23.41 -11.44
CA VAL A 11 -41.68 23.02 -12.37
C VAL A 11 -40.36 23.75 -12.07
N MET A 12 -40.29 24.64 -11.06
CA MET A 12 -39.13 25.51 -10.83
C MET A 12 -38.34 25.22 -9.54
N VAL A 13 -38.29 23.97 -9.06
CA VAL A 13 -37.43 23.58 -7.91
C VAL A 13 -36.62 22.29 -8.15
N VAL A 14 -36.68 21.66 -9.34
CA VAL A 14 -35.91 20.43 -9.62
C VAL A 14 -34.61 20.71 -10.38
N ILE A 15 -33.93 21.82 -10.07
CA ILE A 15 -32.63 22.15 -10.66
C ILE A 15 -31.57 22.07 -9.55
N MET A 16 -30.65 21.12 -9.73
CA MET A 16 -29.34 20.98 -9.06
C MET A 16 -29.29 20.27 -7.69
N ALA A 17 -29.81 19.04 -7.62
CA ALA A 17 -29.17 18.00 -6.81
C ALA A 17 -28.23 17.19 -7.71
N SER A 18 -27.25 17.86 -8.33
CA SER A 18 -26.13 17.15 -8.93
C SER A 18 -25.33 16.54 -7.78
N PRO A 19 -25.12 15.22 -7.72
CA PRO A 19 -24.19 14.65 -6.75
C PRO A 19 -22.84 15.30 -7.05
N MET A 20 -22.43 16.20 -6.16
CA MET A 20 -21.11 16.80 -6.18
C MET A 20 -20.17 15.62 -5.92
N VAL A 21 -19.62 15.06 -7.00
CA VAL A 21 -18.60 14.03 -6.90
C VAL A 21 -17.44 14.71 -6.20
N ALA A 22 -17.33 14.50 -4.90
CA ALA A 22 -16.21 14.96 -4.11
C ALA A 22 -14.98 14.25 -4.66
N ASN A 23 -14.28 14.93 -5.56
CA ASN A 23 -12.93 14.54 -5.95
C ASN A 23 -12.07 14.78 -4.72
N ALA A 24 -11.94 13.75 -3.88
CA ALA A 24 -10.95 13.76 -2.81
C ALA A 24 -9.58 13.89 -3.48
N ASN A 25 -8.93 15.04 -3.27
CA ASN A 25 -7.56 15.24 -3.70
C ASN A 25 -6.67 14.16 -3.08
N ASP A 26 -5.61 13.79 -3.80
CA ASP A 26 -4.59 12.91 -3.26
C ASP A 26 -3.99 13.54 -2.00
N LEU A 27 -3.81 12.73 -0.95
CA LEU A 27 -3.07 13.15 0.22
C LEU A 27 -1.62 13.46 -0.18
N SER A 28 -0.97 14.32 0.59
CA SER A 28 0.48 14.48 0.50
C SER A 28 1.18 13.25 1.11
N ILE A 29 2.35 12.90 0.59
CA ILE A 29 3.23 11.88 1.19
C ILE A 29 3.56 12.20 2.67
N SER A 30 3.52 13.48 3.06
CA SER A 30 3.69 13.91 4.46
C SER A 30 2.64 13.32 5.41
N ALA A 31 1.44 12.99 4.93
CA ALA A 31 0.38 12.38 5.73
C ALA A 31 0.75 10.96 6.24
N PHE A 32 1.71 10.30 5.57
CA PHE A 32 2.17 8.96 5.93
C PHE A 32 3.34 8.96 6.92
N LYS A 33 3.87 10.14 7.27
CA LYS A 33 5.05 10.29 8.13
C LYS A 33 4.86 9.57 9.46
N GLY A 34 5.86 8.80 9.86
CA GLY A 34 5.95 8.20 11.18
C GLY A 34 6.34 6.73 11.14
N ASP A 35 6.38 6.14 12.33
CA ASP A 35 6.59 4.71 12.54
C ASP A 35 5.24 4.05 12.80
N TRP A 36 4.91 3.02 12.03
CA TRP A 36 3.64 2.32 12.05
C TRP A 36 3.90 0.87 12.47
N ARG A 37 3.11 0.35 13.41
CA ARG A 37 3.28 -1.01 13.92
C ARG A 37 1.97 -1.76 13.95
N GLY A 38 2.02 -3.05 13.70
CA GLY A 38 0.85 -3.91 13.83
C GLY A 38 1.12 -5.33 13.37
N ASN A 39 0.02 -6.05 13.15
CA ASN A 39 0.05 -7.44 12.73
C ASN A 39 -0.63 -7.58 11.38
N ALA A 40 -0.13 -8.50 10.55
CA ALA A 40 -0.78 -8.90 9.31
C ALA A 40 -0.94 -10.41 9.22
N ILE A 41 -2.10 -10.84 8.74
CA ILE A 41 -2.39 -12.22 8.39
C ILE A 41 -1.94 -12.41 6.94
N SER A 42 -1.00 -13.34 6.73
CA SER A 42 -0.48 -13.69 5.42
C SER A 42 -0.99 -15.05 4.97
N GLU A 43 -1.53 -15.11 3.76
CA GLU A 43 -2.02 -16.32 3.12
C GLU A 43 -1.13 -16.70 1.93
N SER A 44 -0.80 -17.98 1.81
CA SER A 44 0.10 -18.49 0.78
C SER A 44 -0.57 -19.66 0.06
N ASN A 45 -0.86 -19.52 -1.23
CA ASN A 45 -1.46 -20.59 -2.03
C ASN A 45 -0.48 -21.70 -2.45
N VAL A 46 0.81 -21.50 -2.16
CA VAL A 46 1.90 -22.43 -2.54
C VAL A 46 2.55 -23.12 -1.35
N SER A 47 2.12 -22.81 -0.12
CA SER A 47 2.64 -23.40 1.11
C SER A 47 1.57 -24.29 1.71
N VAL A 48 1.75 -25.61 1.60
CA VAL A 48 0.82 -26.58 2.22
C VAL A 48 1.01 -26.63 3.73
N THR A 49 2.23 -26.40 4.21
CA THR A 49 2.59 -26.49 5.64
C THR A 49 2.15 -25.27 6.44
N PHE A 50 2.23 -24.08 5.85
CA PHE A 50 1.83 -22.82 6.48
C PHE A 50 1.01 -22.00 5.50
N PRO A 51 -0.26 -22.39 5.26
CA PRO A 51 -1.13 -21.68 4.33
C PRO A 51 -1.52 -20.30 4.89
N ILE A 52 -1.54 -20.13 6.21
CA ILE A 52 -1.86 -18.89 6.92
C ILE A 52 -0.82 -18.64 8.01
N THR A 53 -0.28 -17.41 8.11
CA THR A 53 0.68 -17.01 9.16
C THR A 53 0.40 -15.59 9.66
N SER A 54 0.47 -15.35 10.96
CA SER A 54 0.51 -13.98 11.50
C SER A 54 1.94 -13.45 11.45
N ARG A 55 2.12 -12.19 11.11
CA ARG A 55 3.41 -11.52 11.00
C ARG A 55 3.37 -10.18 11.70
N ASP A 56 4.31 -9.95 12.62
CA ASP A 56 4.55 -8.63 13.19
C ASP A 56 5.23 -7.77 12.11
N ILE A 57 4.67 -6.58 11.85
CA ILE A 57 5.11 -5.67 10.80
C ILE A 57 5.32 -4.28 11.38
N ASP A 58 6.51 -3.72 11.08
CA ASP A 58 6.82 -2.32 11.30
C ASP A 58 7.04 -1.63 9.96
N VAL A 59 6.57 -0.40 9.83
CA VAL A 59 6.79 0.47 8.66
C VAL A 59 7.19 1.86 9.14
N SER A 60 8.38 2.33 8.77
CA SER A 60 8.83 3.71 8.99
C SER A 60 8.76 4.47 7.68
N ILE A 61 8.08 5.62 7.65
CA ILE A 61 7.99 6.50 6.48
C ILE A 61 8.51 7.87 6.86
N LYS A 62 9.53 8.34 6.13
CA LYS A 62 10.24 9.60 6.36
C LYS A 62 10.21 10.46 5.10
N PRO A 63 9.16 11.28 4.92
CA PRO A 63 9.10 12.28 3.86
C PRO A 63 10.13 13.39 4.09
N SER A 64 10.67 13.91 3.00
CA SER A 64 11.53 15.09 2.98
C SER A 64 10.75 16.33 2.56
N GLU A 65 11.33 17.51 2.78
CA GLU A 65 10.73 18.79 2.36
C GLU A 65 10.64 18.93 0.83
N SER A 66 11.55 18.29 0.08
CA SER A 66 11.50 18.26 -1.39
C SER A 66 10.34 17.41 -1.91
N GLY A 67 9.68 16.62 -1.04
CA GLY A 67 8.62 15.67 -1.38
C GLY A 67 9.12 14.31 -1.86
N ASP A 68 10.43 14.05 -1.79
CA ASP A 68 11.01 12.70 -1.80
C ASP A 68 10.74 12.02 -0.46
N PHE A 69 10.92 10.71 -0.34
CA PHE A 69 10.76 10.02 0.94
C PHE A 69 11.58 8.74 1.05
N THR A 70 11.90 8.36 2.28
CA THR A 70 12.45 7.03 2.58
C THR A 70 11.40 6.20 3.29
N ILE A 71 11.29 4.93 2.91
CA ILE A 71 10.44 3.95 3.56
C ILE A 71 11.27 2.74 3.97
N THR A 72 11.10 2.31 5.22
CA THR A 72 11.67 1.07 5.75
C THR A 72 10.53 0.20 6.24
N TRP A 73 10.48 -1.06 5.85
CA TRP A 73 9.58 -2.02 6.47
C TRP A 73 10.33 -3.23 7.00
N ARG A 74 9.82 -3.76 8.11
CA ARG A 74 10.36 -4.92 8.79
C ARG A 74 9.27 -5.96 8.97
N THR A 75 9.62 -7.23 8.84
CA THR A 75 8.74 -8.36 9.11
C THR A 75 9.45 -9.34 10.01
N LEU A 76 8.89 -9.58 11.18
CA LEU A 76 9.38 -10.59 12.10
C LEU A 76 8.78 -11.95 11.73
N LEU A 77 9.65 -12.91 11.42
CA LEU A 77 9.25 -14.27 11.07
C LEU A 77 9.55 -15.19 12.25
N ARG A 78 8.51 -15.77 12.84
CA ARG A 78 8.60 -16.85 13.84
C ARG A 78 8.32 -18.20 13.17
N GLN A 79 9.19 -18.62 12.25
CA GLN A 79 8.97 -19.81 11.40
C GLN A 79 10.01 -20.94 11.63
N LYS A 80 10.89 -20.83 12.62
CA LYS A 80 11.92 -21.82 12.97
C LYS A 80 11.97 -21.97 14.49
N GLY A 81 12.46 -23.10 15.01
CA GLY A 81 12.54 -23.38 16.45
C GLY A 81 11.58 -24.47 16.93
N THR A 82 11.45 -24.63 18.25
CA THR A 82 10.43 -25.48 18.89
C THR A 82 9.24 -24.63 19.32
N SER A 83 8.08 -25.24 19.61
CA SER A 83 6.90 -24.51 20.11
C SER A 83 7.20 -23.63 21.33
N ASP A 84 8.20 -24.04 22.12
CA ASP A 84 8.59 -23.35 23.36
C ASP A 84 9.74 -22.34 23.15
N SER A 85 10.35 -22.30 21.95
CA SER A 85 11.44 -21.37 21.63
C SER A 85 11.50 -21.09 20.11
N PRO A 86 10.60 -20.25 19.57
CA PRO A 86 10.65 -19.85 18.18
C PRO A 86 11.89 -18.95 17.94
N LYS A 87 12.68 -19.29 16.94
CA LYS A 87 13.76 -18.46 16.41
C LYS A 87 13.16 -17.37 15.53
N GLU A 88 13.36 -16.13 15.94
CA GLU A 88 12.92 -14.94 15.22
C GLU A 88 13.91 -14.59 14.09
N ASP A 89 13.40 -14.34 12.88
CA ASP A 89 14.17 -13.84 11.73
C ASP A 89 13.55 -12.50 11.28
N LEU A 90 14.31 -11.42 11.41
CA LEU A 90 13.88 -10.07 11.04
C LEU A 90 14.30 -9.78 9.60
N LYS A 91 13.31 -9.69 8.71
CA LYS A 91 13.51 -9.22 7.34
C LYS A 91 13.30 -7.71 7.30
N GLU A 92 14.31 -6.96 6.90
CA GLU A 92 14.23 -5.50 6.73
C GLU A 92 14.47 -5.12 5.26
N THR A 93 13.73 -4.12 4.78
CA THR A 93 13.97 -3.50 3.47
C THR A 93 13.80 -2.00 3.59
N THR A 94 14.76 -1.25 3.03
CA THR A 94 14.75 0.22 2.99
C THR A 94 14.90 0.70 1.56
N LEU A 95 13.98 1.54 1.11
CA LEU A 95 14.00 2.19 -0.20
C LEU A 95 13.90 3.71 -0.05
N THR A 96 14.59 4.43 -0.93
CA THR A 96 14.52 5.89 -1.00
C THR A 96 13.92 6.27 -2.35
N PHE A 97 12.81 6.97 -2.32
CA PHE A 97 12.01 7.31 -3.49
C PHE A 97 12.18 8.79 -3.83
N VAL A 98 12.60 9.05 -5.06
CA VAL A 98 12.76 10.40 -5.63
C VAL A 98 11.67 10.68 -6.67
N LYS A 99 11.22 11.94 -6.73
CA LYS A 99 10.16 12.33 -7.66
C LYS A 99 10.50 12.03 -9.11
N THR A 100 9.45 11.82 -9.89
CA THR A 100 9.50 11.80 -11.35
C THR A 100 8.73 12.99 -11.91
N ASP A 101 8.74 13.15 -13.23
CA ASP A 101 7.91 14.16 -13.91
C ASP A 101 6.40 13.86 -13.81
N ARG A 102 6.03 12.66 -13.37
CA ARG A 102 4.64 12.26 -13.12
C ARG A 102 4.26 12.60 -11.68
N PRO A 103 3.20 13.41 -11.45
CA PRO A 103 2.71 13.70 -10.12
C PRO A 103 2.39 12.42 -9.34
N ASN A 104 2.71 12.42 -8.05
CA ASN A 104 2.45 11.29 -7.14
C ASN A 104 3.06 9.95 -7.60
N VAL A 105 4.12 10.01 -8.41
CA VAL A 105 4.92 8.85 -8.82
C VAL A 105 6.39 9.12 -8.53
N TRP A 106 7.01 8.19 -7.83
CA TRP A 106 8.42 8.23 -7.48
C TRP A 106 9.12 6.97 -7.97
N LYS A 107 10.40 7.09 -8.29
CA LYS A 107 11.28 5.95 -8.58
C LYS A 107 12.25 5.75 -7.43
N ASP A 108 12.69 4.51 -7.23
CA ASP A 108 13.81 4.25 -6.32
C ASP A 108 15.07 5.00 -6.79
N SER A 109 15.76 5.64 -5.86
CA SER A 109 16.95 6.45 -6.12
C SER A 109 18.16 5.61 -6.49
N LYS A 110 18.25 4.38 -5.98
CA LYS A 110 19.33 3.45 -6.33
C LYS A 110 19.08 2.81 -7.69
N GLY A 111 17.83 2.41 -7.95
CA GLY A 111 17.51 1.57 -9.10
C GLY A 111 18.20 0.20 -9.03
N GLY A 112 17.92 -0.66 -10.01
CA GLY A 112 18.59 -1.94 -10.15
C GLY A 112 18.61 -2.37 -11.62
N ASP A 113 19.59 -3.17 -11.99
CA ASP A 113 19.65 -3.85 -13.28
C ASP A 113 18.81 -5.13 -13.25
N VAL A 114 17.60 -5.05 -13.83
CA VAL A 114 16.69 -6.20 -13.91
C VAL A 114 17.28 -7.40 -14.67
N TYR A 115 18.20 -7.17 -15.60
CA TYR A 115 18.85 -8.25 -16.36
C TYR A 115 19.93 -8.97 -15.55
N ALA A 116 20.47 -8.30 -14.53
CA ALA A 116 21.37 -8.89 -13.54
C ALA A 116 20.62 -9.56 -12.36
N GLY A 117 19.29 -9.60 -12.40
CA GLY A 117 18.45 -10.12 -11.32
C GLY A 117 18.22 -9.14 -10.18
N GLU A 118 18.64 -7.88 -10.32
CA GLU A 118 18.36 -6.84 -9.34
C GLU A 118 16.91 -6.34 -9.45
N THR A 119 16.43 -5.71 -8.38
CA THR A 119 15.06 -5.19 -8.34
C THR A 119 14.97 -3.77 -8.85
N ILE A 120 13.94 -3.47 -9.64
CA ILE A 120 13.45 -2.10 -9.85
C ILE A 120 12.24 -1.84 -8.97
N SER A 121 12.16 -0.63 -8.43
CA SER A 121 11.06 -0.25 -7.55
C SER A 121 10.53 1.15 -7.88
N TRP A 122 9.23 1.33 -7.72
CA TRP A 122 8.57 2.63 -7.81
C TRP A 122 7.42 2.73 -6.81
N ALA A 123 7.03 3.95 -6.50
CA ALA A 123 5.89 4.23 -5.64
C ALA A 123 4.87 5.08 -6.38
N GLN A 124 3.60 4.86 -6.06
CA GLN A 124 2.48 5.68 -6.50
C GLN A 124 1.64 6.05 -5.29
N LEU A 125 1.21 7.30 -5.21
CA LEU A 125 0.20 7.75 -4.26
C LEU A 125 -1.09 8.09 -5.01
N MET A 126 -2.20 7.51 -4.57
CA MET A 126 -3.52 7.79 -5.12
C MET A 126 -4.51 7.87 -3.97
N LYS A 127 -5.25 8.98 -3.88
CA LYS A 127 -6.11 9.34 -2.75
C LYS A 127 -5.34 9.23 -1.44
N GLN A 128 -5.67 8.26 -0.62
CA GLN A 128 -5.03 7.99 0.68
C GLN A 128 -4.24 6.68 0.69
N THR A 129 -3.91 6.13 -0.49
CA THR A 129 -3.20 4.85 -0.64
C THR A 129 -1.83 5.05 -1.27
N LEU A 130 -0.78 4.82 -0.49
CA LEU A 130 0.59 4.70 -0.97
C LEU A 130 0.83 3.25 -1.42
N THR A 131 1.14 3.06 -2.70
CA THR A 131 1.48 1.77 -3.28
C THR A 131 2.95 1.74 -3.66
N VAL A 132 3.69 0.76 -3.15
CA VAL A 132 5.07 0.48 -3.55
C VAL A 132 5.09 -0.81 -4.36
N TYR A 133 5.73 -0.75 -5.52
CA TYR A 133 5.96 -1.86 -6.42
C TYR A 133 7.44 -2.21 -6.42
N VAL A 134 7.75 -3.50 -6.36
CA VAL A 134 9.11 -4.04 -6.47
C VAL A 134 9.06 -5.18 -7.47
N MET A 135 9.85 -5.10 -8.54
CA MET A 135 9.89 -6.09 -9.63
C MET A 135 11.32 -6.56 -9.88
N ALA A 136 11.47 -7.83 -10.22
CA ALA A 136 12.71 -8.40 -10.77
C ALA A 136 12.40 -9.44 -11.86
N ILE A 137 13.36 -9.67 -12.75
CA ILE A 137 13.38 -10.87 -13.61
C ILE A 137 13.90 -12.03 -12.76
N ASN A 138 13.22 -13.17 -12.82
CA ASN A 138 13.64 -14.38 -12.09
C ASN A 138 14.59 -15.23 -12.94
N ASP A 139 15.25 -16.21 -12.33
CA ASP A 139 16.26 -17.07 -12.97
C ASP A 139 15.75 -17.85 -14.19
N THR A 140 14.42 -17.99 -14.34
CA THR A 140 13.78 -18.67 -15.47
C THR A 140 13.39 -17.71 -16.61
N GLY A 141 13.71 -16.41 -16.48
CA GLY A 141 13.37 -15.37 -17.44
C GLY A 141 11.93 -14.82 -17.30
N GLY A 142 11.17 -15.30 -16.32
CA GLY A 142 9.87 -14.73 -15.93
C GLY A 142 10.04 -13.51 -15.03
N TYR A 143 8.94 -13.02 -14.44
CA TYR A 143 8.98 -11.89 -13.52
C TYR A 143 8.37 -12.22 -12.15
N ASP A 144 8.99 -11.66 -11.13
CA ASP A 144 8.43 -11.59 -9.78
C ASP A 144 8.05 -10.13 -9.49
N MET A 145 6.86 -9.92 -8.92
CA MET A 145 6.36 -8.62 -8.50
C MET A 145 5.85 -8.69 -7.06
N GLN A 146 6.24 -7.72 -6.27
CA GLN A 146 5.69 -7.47 -4.94
C GLN A 146 5.01 -6.11 -4.91
N VAL A 147 3.78 -6.09 -4.42
CA VAL A 147 2.95 -4.88 -4.33
C VAL A 147 2.56 -4.68 -2.87
N TYR A 148 2.93 -3.53 -2.32
CA TYR A 148 2.59 -3.12 -0.96
C TYR A 148 1.69 -1.90 -1.00
N LYS A 149 0.42 -2.05 -0.62
CA LYS A 149 -0.53 -0.96 -0.45
C LYS A 149 -0.63 -0.59 1.01
N ARG A 150 -0.57 0.70 1.29
CA ARG A 150 -0.73 1.31 2.61
C ARG A 150 -1.80 2.38 2.49
N THR A 151 -2.96 2.14 3.08
CA THR A 151 -4.12 3.04 2.99
C THR A 151 -4.35 3.66 4.36
N LEU A 152 -4.27 4.99 4.45
CA LEU A 152 -4.60 5.68 5.71
C LEU A 152 -6.11 5.65 5.95
N SER A 153 -6.52 5.33 7.17
CA SER A 153 -7.92 5.29 7.62
C SER A 153 -7.99 5.85 9.04
N GLY A 154 -8.19 7.16 9.16
CA GLY A 154 -8.15 7.87 10.44
C GLY A 154 -6.76 7.78 11.09
N VAL A 155 -6.69 7.17 12.27
CA VAL A 155 -5.43 6.94 13.02
C VAL A 155 -4.73 5.63 12.66
N ASN A 156 -5.31 4.86 11.74
CA ASN A 156 -4.80 3.55 11.33
C ASN A 156 -4.26 3.58 9.90
N MET A 157 -3.43 2.61 9.58
CA MET A 157 -2.98 2.29 8.23
C MET A 157 -3.34 0.85 7.92
N GLU A 158 -4.20 0.66 6.92
CA GLU A 158 -4.46 -0.64 6.34
C GLU A 158 -3.29 -1.04 5.46
N LEU A 159 -2.76 -2.24 5.67
CA LEU A 159 -1.70 -2.82 4.89
C LEU A 159 -2.26 -3.95 4.04
N GLU A 160 -2.01 -3.91 2.74
CA GLU A 160 -2.23 -5.05 1.84
C GLU A 160 -0.95 -5.36 1.07
N PHE A 161 -0.57 -6.62 1.05
CA PHE A 161 0.58 -7.13 0.31
C PHE A 161 0.13 -8.18 -0.69
N VAL A 162 0.72 -8.17 -1.89
CA VAL A 162 0.56 -9.21 -2.89
C VAL A 162 1.92 -9.54 -3.50
N ALA A 163 2.29 -10.81 -3.50
CA ALA A 163 3.39 -11.34 -4.32
C ALA A 163 2.81 -12.05 -5.55
N ILE A 164 3.36 -11.76 -6.71
CA ILE A 164 2.94 -12.26 -8.02
C ILE A 164 4.17 -12.86 -8.71
N ARG A 165 3.99 -14.02 -9.34
CA ARG A 165 4.97 -14.63 -10.25
C ARG A 165 4.29 -14.90 -11.57
N ASP A 166 4.78 -14.31 -12.65
CA ASP A 166 4.26 -14.52 -14.02
C ASP A 166 2.73 -14.35 -14.10
N GLY A 167 2.22 -13.31 -13.43
CA GLY A 167 0.80 -12.97 -13.39
C GLY A 167 -0.03 -13.73 -12.35
N ALA A 168 0.50 -14.83 -11.79
CA ALA A 168 -0.19 -15.61 -10.76
C ALA A 168 0.12 -15.08 -9.36
N VAL A 169 -0.92 -14.80 -8.57
CA VAL A 169 -0.77 -14.47 -7.14
C VAL A 169 -0.19 -15.67 -6.40
N ARG A 170 0.85 -15.45 -5.59
CA ARG A 170 1.57 -16.47 -4.82
C ARG A 170 1.39 -16.31 -3.32
N ARG A 171 1.21 -15.07 -2.87
CA ARG A 171 1.03 -14.74 -1.46
C ARG A 171 0.27 -13.44 -1.34
N THR A 172 -0.57 -13.36 -0.33
CA THR A 172 -1.17 -12.12 0.12
C THR A 172 -0.87 -11.90 1.59
N ALA A 173 -0.94 -10.66 2.05
CA ALA A 173 -1.09 -10.38 3.47
C ALA A 173 -1.98 -9.16 3.67
N LYS A 174 -2.77 -9.17 4.74
CA LYS A 174 -3.61 -8.03 5.14
C LYS A 174 -3.47 -7.77 6.63
N GLY A 175 -3.39 -6.50 7.01
CA GLY A 175 -3.21 -6.11 8.39
C GLY A 175 -3.63 -4.67 8.63
N GLN A 176 -3.66 -4.31 9.91
CA GLN A 176 -3.82 -2.92 10.34
C GLN A 176 -2.61 -2.53 11.19
N LEU A 177 -2.07 -1.37 10.88
CA LEU A 177 -0.97 -0.75 11.61
C LEU A 177 -1.48 0.51 12.29
N ILE A 178 -0.93 0.81 13.45
CA ILE A 178 -1.24 2.00 14.23
C ILE A 178 0.01 2.87 14.27
N LEU A 179 -0.16 4.19 14.18
CA LEU A 179 0.93 5.14 14.34
C LEU A 179 1.51 5.02 15.76
N ASN A 180 2.78 4.70 15.83
CA ASN A 180 3.51 4.52 17.07
C ASN A 180 4.01 5.88 17.56
N ASN A 181 3.22 6.53 18.42
CA ASN A 181 3.57 7.77 19.10
C ASN A 181 4.35 7.43 20.38
N TYR A 182 5.67 7.59 20.37
CA TYR A 182 6.45 7.71 21.61
C TYR A 182 6.70 9.18 21.91
#